data_AF-A0A7S1EKR4-F1
#
_entry.id   AF-A0A7S1EKR4-F1
#
_cell.length_a   1.000
_cell.length_b   1.000
_cell.length_c   1.000
_cell.angle_alpha   90.00
_cell.angle_beta   90.00
_cell.angle_gamma   90.00
#
_symmetry.space_group_name_H-M   'P 1'
#
loop_
_entity.id
_entity.type
_entity.pdbx_description
1 polymer ?
#
loop_
_entity_poly.entity_id
_entity_poly.type
_entity_poly.pdbx_seq_one_letter_code
_entity_poly.pdbx_strand_id
1 'polypeptide(L)'
;DDAAEILAEVKRVFPQVREPKKQDICYATQNRQDAVKLLAPQVDVVIVVGSPTSSNSNRLRELAERLGTPGYMVDAAEDLKPEWLEGRPRVGLTAGASAPDVL
;
A
#
# COMPACT_ATOMS: atom_id res chain seq x y z
N ASP A 1 1.43 -8.82 5.98
CA ASP A 1 2.86 -9.16 6.10
C ASP A 1 3.40 -8.68 7.45
N ASP A 2 3.58 -7.38 7.68
CA ASP A 2 4.14 -6.88 8.97
C ASP A 2 3.30 -7.25 10.20
N ALA A 3 1.98 -7.13 10.11
CA ALA A 3 1.12 -7.53 11.22
C ALA A 3 1.26 -9.03 11.56
N ALA A 4 1.54 -9.87 10.56
CA ALA A 4 1.75 -11.30 10.75
C ALA A 4 3.13 -11.58 11.35
N GLU A 5 4.17 -10.87 10.92
CA GLU A 5 5.52 -10.97 11.50
C GLU A 5 5.55 -10.53 12.96
N ILE A 6 4.92 -9.39 13.29
CA ILE A 6 4.83 -8.90 14.67
C ILE A 6 4.05 -9.91 15.52
N LEU A 7 2.93 -10.45 15.02
CA LEU A 7 2.15 -11.46 15.74
C LEU A 7 2.96 -12.74 16.00
N ALA A 8 3.78 -13.18 15.05
CA ALA A 8 4.66 -14.33 15.21
C ALA A 8 5.69 -14.10 16.34
N GLU A 9 6.26 -12.90 16.42
CA GLU A 9 7.22 -12.56 17.47
C GLU A 9 6.57 -12.42 18.85
N VAL A 10 5.37 -11.82 18.92
CA VAL A 10 4.57 -11.74 20.15
C VAL A 10 4.26 -13.14 20.67
N LYS A 11 3.88 -14.09 19.80
CA LYS A 11 3.65 -15.49 20.17
C LYS A 11 4.90 -16.19 20.69
N ARG A 12 6.05 -15.90 20.09
CA ARG A 12 7.33 -16.47 20.52
C ARG A 12 7.66 -16.08 21.96
N VAL A 13 7.37 -14.82 22.35
CA VAL A 13 7.61 -14.30 23.70
C VAL A 13 6.48 -14.67 24.67
N PHE A 14 5.24 -14.71 24.20
CA PHE A 14 4.04 -14.99 25.00
C PHE A 14 3.22 -16.14 24.41
N PRO A 15 3.62 -17.42 24.62
CA PRO A 15 2.97 -18.57 23.98
C PRO A 15 1.48 -18.76 24.32
N GLN A 16 1.03 -18.19 25.44
CA GLN A 16 -0.36 -18.26 25.92
C GLN A 16 -1.21 -17.05 25.47
N VAL A 17 -0.66 -16.14 24.66
CA VAL A 17 -1.41 -14.97 24.17
C VAL A 17 -2.60 -15.44 23.33
N ARG A 18 -3.78 -14.90 23.63
CA ARG A 18 -5.00 -15.24 22.90
C ARG A 18 -5.00 -14.51 21.55
N GLU A 19 -5.09 -15.28 20.47
CA GLU A 19 -5.25 -14.69 19.14
C GLU A 19 -6.70 -14.27 18.88
N PRO A 20 -6.90 -13.11 18.21
CA PRO A 20 -8.19 -12.81 17.61
C PRO A 20 -8.48 -13.83 16.48
N LYS A 21 -9.76 -14.24 16.33
CA LYS A 21 -10.18 -15.23 15.33
C LYS A 21 -9.97 -14.76 13.87
N LYS A 22 -9.80 -13.46 13.68
CA LYS A 22 -9.46 -12.79 12.41
C LYS A 22 -8.51 -11.64 12.74
N GLN A 23 -7.63 -11.31 11.80
CA GLN A 23 -6.87 -10.06 11.90
C GLN A 23 -7.85 -8.88 11.86
N ASP A 24 -7.66 -7.86 12.71
CA ASP A 24 -8.51 -6.67 12.78
C ASP A 24 -8.31 -5.70 11.59
N ILE A 25 -7.55 -6.13 10.57
CA ILE A 25 -7.42 -5.38 9.31
C ILE A 25 -8.75 -5.49 8.56
N CYS A 26 -9.38 -4.36 8.27
CA CYS A 26 -10.65 -4.34 7.54
C CYS A 26 -10.47 -4.86 6.11
N TYR A 27 -11.55 -5.43 5.54
CA TYR A 27 -11.54 -6.01 4.20
C TYR A 27 -11.09 -5.02 3.12
N ALA A 28 -11.45 -3.73 3.26
CA ALA A 28 -11.14 -2.69 2.29
C ALA A 28 -9.63 -2.41 2.19
N THR A 29 -8.90 -2.55 3.31
CA THR A 29 -7.45 -2.41 3.37
C THR A 29 -6.75 -3.62 2.77
N GLN A 30 -7.23 -4.83 3.08
CA GLN A 30 -6.66 -6.06 2.53
C GLN A 30 -6.81 -6.12 1.00
N ASN A 31 -8.01 -5.88 0.48
CA ASN A 31 -8.29 -5.93 -0.96
C ASN A 31 -7.41 -4.96 -1.75
N ARG A 32 -7.16 -3.75 -1.22
CA ARG A 32 -6.29 -2.76 -1.88
C ARG A 32 -4.83 -3.19 -1.84
N GLN A 33 -4.36 -3.75 -0.73
CA GLN A 33 -3.00 -4.30 -0.66
C GLN A 33 -2.81 -5.46 -1.64
N ASP A 34 -3.78 -6.37 -1.74
CA ASP A 34 -3.74 -7.49 -2.68
C ASP A 34 -3.75 -7.00 -4.14
N ALA A 35 -4.54 -5.97 -4.46
CA ALA A 35 -4.53 -5.34 -5.77
C ALA A 35 -3.15 -4.73 -6.10
N VAL A 36 -2.49 -4.06 -5.14
CA VAL A 36 -1.13 -3.54 -5.32
C VAL A 36 -0.11 -4.67 -5.52
N LYS A 37 -0.24 -5.80 -4.81
CA LYS A 37 0.63 -6.98 -5.00
C LYS A 37 0.56 -7.52 -6.43
N LEU A 38 -0.62 -7.47 -7.05
CA LEU A 38 -0.81 -7.87 -8.45
C LEU A 38 -0.33 -6.80 -9.43
N LEU A 39 -0.55 -5.52 -9.12
CA LEU A 39 -0.23 -4.39 -10.01
C LEU A 39 1.27 -4.12 -10.09
N ALA A 40 1.96 -4.03 -8.95
CA ALA A 40 3.34 -3.53 -8.87
C ALA A 40 4.35 -4.26 -9.77
N PRO A 41 4.34 -5.61 -9.89
CA PRO A 41 5.29 -6.33 -10.75
C PRO A 41 5.09 -6.10 -12.26
N GLN A 42 3.99 -5.46 -12.66
CA GLN A 42 3.61 -5.25 -14.06
C GLN A 42 3.85 -3.83 -14.55
N VAL A 43 4.34 -2.92 -13.70
CA VAL A 43 4.48 -1.50 -14.01
C VAL A 43 5.85 -0.99 -13.58
N ASP A 44 6.30 0.11 -14.19
CA ASP A 44 7.60 0.72 -13.94
C ASP A 44 7.56 1.67 -12.73
N VAL A 45 6.36 2.15 -12.39
CA VAL A 45 6.08 3.04 -11.26
C VAL A 45 4.64 2.86 -10.79
N VAL A 46 4.40 3.00 -9.49
CA VAL A 46 3.06 3.05 -8.90
C VAL A 46 2.81 4.45 -8.32
N ILE A 47 1.69 5.05 -8.71
CA ILE A 47 1.15 6.27 -8.13
C ILE A 47 -0.03 5.91 -7.22
N VAL A 48 0.01 6.37 -5.98
CA VAL A 48 -1.05 6.20 -4.99
C VAL A 48 -1.74 7.54 -4.76
N VAL A 49 -3.03 7.63 -5.06
CA VAL A 49 -3.84 8.81 -4.72
C VAL A 49 -4.22 8.74 -3.24
N GLY A 50 -3.85 9.77 -2.49
CA GLY A 50 -4.21 9.94 -1.09
C GLY A 50 -3.24 10.81 -0.31
N SER A 51 -3.60 11.09 0.95
CA SER A 51 -2.82 11.98 1.81
C SER A 51 -1.67 11.27 2.54
N PRO A 52 -0.52 11.94 2.77
CA PRO A 52 0.54 11.49 3.67
C PRO A 52 0.08 11.15 5.10
N THR A 53 -1.05 11.67 5.54
CA THR A 53 -1.63 11.38 6.86
C THR A 53 -2.44 10.08 6.90
N SER A 54 -2.75 9.47 5.75
CA SER A 54 -3.52 8.23 5.68
C SER A 54 -2.61 7.01 5.80
N SER A 55 -2.75 6.28 6.91
CA SER A 55 -1.99 5.04 7.14
C SER A 55 -2.22 4.01 6.03
N ASN A 56 -3.46 3.88 5.53
CA ASN A 56 -3.75 2.96 4.43
C ASN A 56 -3.04 3.38 3.13
N SER A 57 -3.06 4.66 2.75
CA SER A 57 -2.39 5.13 1.53
C SER A 57 -0.88 4.93 1.60
N ASN A 58 -0.27 5.27 2.75
CA ASN A 58 1.15 5.00 2.99
C ASN A 58 1.47 3.52 2.85
N ARG A 59 0.60 2.66 3.37
CA ARG A 59 0.81 1.22 3.31
C ARG A 59 0.81 0.67 1.90
N LEU A 60 -0.02 1.22 1.00
CA LEU A 60 -0.02 0.85 -0.42
C LEU A 60 1.28 1.29 -1.12
N ARG A 61 1.75 2.51 -0.83
CA ARG A 61 3.02 3.04 -1.37
C ARG A 61 4.22 2.19 -0.92
N GLU A 62 4.33 1.95 0.39
CA GLU A 62 5.38 1.11 0.97
C GLU A 62 5.36 -0.32 0.40
N LEU A 63 4.17 -0.87 0.14
CA LEU A 63 4.04 -2.20 -0.43
C LEU A 63 4.56 -2.26 -1.87
N ALA A 64 4.30 -1.25 -2.69
CA ALA A 64 4.88 -1.16 -4.03
C ALA A 64 6.42 -1.11 -3.97
N GLU A 65 6.98 -0.25 -3.10
CA GLU A 65 8.42 -0.11 -2.91
C GLU A 65 9.08 -1.43 -2.47
N ARG A 66 8.45 -2.16 -1.54
CA ARG A 66 8.94 -3.47 -1.07
C ARG A 66 8.92 -4.55 -2.15
N LEU A 67 8.04 -4.42 -3.14
CA LEU A 67 7.98 -5.31 -4.30
C LEU A 67 8.98 -4.91 -5.41
N GLY A 68 9.77 -3.85 -5.20
CA GLY A 68 10.81 -3.40 -6.11
C GLY A 68 10.34 -2.34 -7.12
N THR A 69 9.09 -1.88 -7.05
CA THR A 69 8.55 -0.87 -7.95
C THR A 69 8.49 0.48 -7.24
N PRO A 70 9.09 1.56 -7.79
CA PRO A 70 9.01 2.90 -7.21
C PRO A 70 7.56 3.31 -6.92
N GLY A 71 7.29 3.74 -5.68
CA GLY A 71 5.96 4.15 -5.23
C GLY A 71 5.93 5.63 -4.83
N TYR A 72 5.06 6.41 -5.48
CA TYR A 72 4.83 7.82 -5.14
C TYR A 72 3.40 8.04 -4.67
N MET A 73 3.19 9.14 -3.95
CA MET A 73 1.89 9.53 -3.46
C MET A 73 1.57 10.96 -3.88
N VAL A 74 0.33 11.17 -4.30
CA VAL A 74 -0.23 12.45 -4.72
C VAL A 74 -1.55 12.67 -4.00
N ASP A 75 -1.80 13.88 -3.50
CA ASP A 75 -3.11 14.24 -2.95
C ASP A 75 -4.02 14.74 -4.09
N ALA A 76 -3.43 15.43 -5.08
CA ALA A 76 -4.08 15.88 -6.29
C ALA A 76 -3.21 15.70 -7.54
N ALA A 77 -3.80 15.82 -8.73
CA ALA A 77 -3.11 15.61 -10.01
C ALA A 77 -1.90 16.54 -10.20
N GLU A 78 -1.95 17.74 -9.60
CA GLU A 78 -0.90 18.75 -9.67
C GLU A 78 0.37 18.38 -8.89
N ASP A 79 0.26 17.45 -7.93
CA ASP A 79 1.41 16.94 -7.18
C ASP A 79 2.30 16.00 -8.00
N LEU A 80 1.79 15.55 -9.16
CA LEU A 80 2.48 14.62 -10.02
C LEU A 80 3.71 15.28 -10.65
N LYS A 81 4.87 14.66 -10.46
CA LYS A 81 6.12 15.20 -10.98
C LYS A 81 6.55 14.49 -12.28
N PRO A 82 6.82 15.21 -13.38
CA PRO A 82 7.20 14.61 -14.66
C PRO A 82 8.39 13.64 -14.57
N GLU A 83 9.38 13.94 -13.72
CA GLU A 83 10.56 13.10 -13.53
C GLU A 83 10.24 11.70 -12.97
N TRP A 84 9.05 11.48 -12.39
CA TRP A 84 8.62 10.16 -11.96
C TRP A 84 8.16 9.28 -13.11
N LEU A 85 7.88 9.85 -14.28
CA LEU A 85 7.31 9.18 -15.44
C LEU A 85 8.28 9.12 -16.63
N GLU A 86 9.33 9.93 -16.62
CA GLU A 86 10.36 9.93 -17.66
C GLU A 86 10.97 8.54 -17.84
N GLY A 87 10.87 8.01 -19.07
CA GLY A 87 11.38 6.68 -19.42
C GLY A 87 10.61 5.50 -18.81
N ARG A 88 9.43 5.74 -18.20
CA ARG A 88 8.58 4.72 -17.56
C ARG A 88 7.28 4.52 -18.33
N PRO A 89 7.24 3.60 -19.32
CA PRO A 89 6.09 3.44 -20.21
C PRO A 89 4.83 2.87 -19.54
N ARG A 90 4.94 2.21 -18.38
CA ARG A 90 3.81 1.58 -17.68
C ARG A 90 3.67 2.18 -16.28
N VAL A 91 2.57 2.89 -16.06
CA VAL A 91 2.24 3.52 -14.78
C VAL A 91 1.07 2.78 -14.15
N GLY A 92 1.26 2.29 -12.93
CA GLY A 92 0.18 1.77 -12.10
C GLY A 92 -0.46 2.89 -11.30
N LEU A 93 -1.80 2.92 -11.25
CA LEU A 93 -2.56 3.87 -10.45
C LEU A 93 -3.43 3.12 -9.44
N THR A 94 -3.42 3.57 -8.19
CA THR A 94 -4.30 3.08 -7.13
C THR A 94 -4.68 4.21 -6.19
N ALA A 95 -5.64 3.99 -5.30
CA ALA A 95 -6.11 5.00 -4.38
C ALA A 95 -6.32 4.42 -2.98
N GLY A 96 -5.99 5.22 -1.95
CA GLY A 96 -6.31 4.91 -0.57
C GLY A 96 -7.82 4.78 -0.36
N ALA A 97 -8.23 4.09 0.70
CA ALA A 97 -9.66 3.93 1.02
C ALA A 97 -10.38 5.26 1.34
N SER A 98 -9.64 6.31 1.67
CA SER A 98 -10.13 7.64 2.01
C SER A 98 -10.06 8.65 0.85
N ALA A 99 -9.54 8.26 -0.31
CA ALA A 99 -9.47 9.15 -1.47
C ALA A 99 -10.83 9.14 -2.22
N PRO A 100 -11.46 10.30 -2.46
CA PRO A 100 -12.68 10.37 -3.27
C PRO A 100 -12.44 9.95 -4.72
N ASP A 101 -13.42 9.28 -5.34
CA ASP A 101 -13.37 8.80 -6.74
C ASP A 101 -13.26 9.92 -7.80
N VAL A 102 -13.41 11.20 -7.41
CA VAL A 102 -13.33 12.36 -8.31
C VAL A 102 -11.88 12.85 -8.50
N LEU A 103 -10.94 12.34 -7.68
CA LEU A 103 -9.51 12.63 -7.77
C LEU A 103 -8.80 11.61 -8.67
#